data_AF-A0A835BZ58-F1
#
_entry.id   AF-A0A835BZ58-F1
#
_cell.length_a   1.000
_cell.length_b   1.000
_cell.length_c   1.000
_cell.angle_alpha   90.00
_cell.angle_beta   90.00
_cell.angle_gamma   90.00
#
_symmetry.space_group_name_H-M   'P 1'
#
loop_
_entity.id
_entity.type
_entity.pdbx_description
1 polymer ?
#
loop_
_entity_poly.entity_id
_entity_poly.type
_entity_poly.pdbx_seq_one_letter_code
_entity_poly.pdbx_strand_id
1 'polypeptide(L)'
;MIPSKVFVCFLLVLTIICVNPMLGECFFGTKCTDQDKRQILYNCVFNLKKSNPDTPPPRGGLCCNVVRELRGTKGNMMKCIAKLLTKEEKEQYDVTRIQKLKSDCSLGRSSSSLDEVKS
;
A
#
# COMPACT_ATOMS: atom_id res chain seq x y z
N MET A 1 2.90 -10.01 44.93
CA MET A 1 1.58 -9.32 44.99
C MET A 1 1.71 -8.01 44.23
N ILE A 2 1.35 -8.00 42.95
CA ILE A 2 1.35 -6.77 42.15
C ILE A 2 0.12 -5.97 42.58
N PRO A 3 0.26 -4.70 43.00
CA PRO A 3 -0.87 -3.92 43.47
C PRO A 3 -1.89 -3.76 42.34
N SER A 4 -3.06 -4.38 42.49
CA SER A 4 -4.14 -4.43 41.50
C SER A 4 -4.57 -3.06 40.98
N LYS A 5 -4.34 -2.00 41.76
CA LYS A 5 -4.60 -0.61 41.37
C LYS A 5 -3.70 -0.11 40.23
N VAL A 6 -2.44 -0.55 40.20
CA VAL A 6 -1.46 -0.10 39.17
C VAL A 6 -1.78 -0.74 37.82
N PHE A 7 -2.28 -1.97 37.83
CA PHE A 7 -2.68 -2.69 36.61
C PHE A 7 -3.92 -2.06 35.95
N VAL A 8 -4.89 -1.62 36.77
CA VAL A 8 -6.10 -0.92 36.29
C VAL A 8 -5.74 0.43 35.66
N CYS A 9 -4.83 1.20 36.28
CA CYS A 9 -4.37 2.46 35.70
C CYS A 9 -3.63 2.25 34.37
N PHE A 10 -2.79 1.21 34.26
CA PHE A 10 -2.05 0.92 33.04
C PHE A 10 -2.98 0.52 31.87
N LEU A 11 -4.03 -0.25 32.15
CA LEU A 11 -5.07 -0.58 31.16
C LEU A 11 -5.84 0.66 30.71
N LEU A 12 -6.14 1.58 31.62
CA LEU A 12 -6.87 2.81 31.30
C LEU A 12 -6.05 3.77 30.43
N VAL A 13 -4.75 3.92 30.70
CA VAL A 13 -3.84 4.78 29.92
C VAL A 13 -3.65 4.26 28.50
N LEU A 14 -3.64 2.94 28.28
CA LEU A 14 -3.55 2.35 26.93
C LEU A 14 -4.78 2.65 26.06
N THR A 15 -5.96 2.91 26.65
CA THR A 15 -7.17 3.26 25.89
C THR A 15 -7.19 4.73 25.45
N ILE A 16 -6.47 5.62 26.14
CA ILE A 16 -6.52 7.08 25.89
C ILE A 16 -5.58 7.50 24.74
N ILE A 17 -4.60 6.68 24.36
CA ILE A 17 -3.64 6.99 23.29
C ILE A 17 -4.28 6.96 21.88
N CYS A 18 -5.54 6.53 21.75
CA CYS A 18 -6.27 6.53 20.47
C CYS A 18 -7.05 7.82 20.18
N VAL A 19 -6.95 8.85 21.02
CA VAL A 19 -7.74 10.07 20.88
C VAL A 19 -6.90 11.16 20.20
N ASN A 20 -6.98 11.17 18.87
CA ASN A 20 -6.52 12.18 17.89
C ASN A 20 -5.13 11.94 17.29
N PRO A 21 -4.99 12.06 15.95
CA PRO A 21 -5.63 13.11 15.15
C PRO A 21 -6.25 12.64 13.83
N MET A 22 -7.47 13.07 13.51
CA MET A 22 -8.04 13.08 12.14
C MET A 22 -7.93 11.77 11.32
N LEU A 23 -9.00 10.96 11.38
CA LEU A 23 -9.27 9.78 10.53
C LEU A 23 -8.23 8.64 10.59
N GLY A 24 -8.42 7.71 11.53
CA GLY A 24 -7.65 6.47 11.52
C GLY A 24 -8.22 5.45 12.48
N GLU A 25 -9.27 4.74 12.06
CA GLU A 25 -9.89 3.68 12.83
C GLU A 25 -8.84 2.70 13.36
N CYS A 26 -8.71 2.64 14.68
CA CYS A 26 -8.03 1.55 15.38
C CYS A 26 -8.93 0.32 15.32
N PHE A 27 -8.68 -0.60 14.38
CA PHE A 27 -9.41 -1.87 14.32
C PHE A 27 -8.50 -2.96 13.77
N PHE A 28 -8.33 -4.00 14.56
CA PHE A 28 -7.60 -5.22 14.32
C PHE A 28 -8.10 -5.95 13.06
N GLY A 29 -7.56 -5.59 11.89
CA GLY A 29 -7.87 -6.28 10.64
C GLY A 29 -6.75 -6.08 9.64
N THR A 30 -5.65 -6.83 9.82
CA THR A 30 -4.50 -6.93 8.88
C THR A 30 -4.27 -5.66 8.03
N LYS A 31 -4.14 -4.50 8.69
CA LYS A 31 -4.26 -3.21 8.02
C LYS A 31 -3.04 -2.93 7.12
N CYS A 32 -3.30 -2.56 5.88
CA CYS A 32 -2.35 -1.74 5.14
C CYS A 32 -2.24 -0.39 5.86
N THR A 33 -1.06 0.20 5.86
CA THR A 33 -0.78 1.47 6.53
C THR A 33 -0.83 2.63 5.53
N ASP A 34 -1.01 3.86 6.02
CA ASP A 34 -0.82 5.05 5.20
C ASP A 34 0.59 5.15 4.63
N GLN A 35 1.59 4.59 5.32
CA GLN A 35 2.95 4.49 4.80
C GLN A 35 3.01 3.61 3.54
N ASP A 36 2.34 2.45 3.54
CA ASP A 36 2.28 1.56 2.37
C ASP A 36 1.59 2.26 1.18
N LYS A 37 0.50 3.00 1.45
CA LYS A 37 -0.17 3.82 0.44
C LYS A 37 0.79 4.83 -0.16
N ARG A 38 1.49 5.62 0.67
CA ARG A 38 2.43 6.65 0.21
C ARG A 38 3.57 6.06 -0.61
N GLN A 39 4.12 4.92 -0.20
CA GLN A 39 5.18 4.26 -0.95
C GLN A 39 4.70 3.81 -2.34
N ILE A 40 3.49 3.27 -2.45
CA ILE A 40 2.92 2.92 -3.77
C ILE A 40 2.67 4.16 -4.62
N LEU A 41 2.01 5.19 -4.06
CA LEU A 41 1.71 6.41 -4.81
C LEU A 41 2.97 7.11 -5.31
N TYR A 42 4.03 7.14 -4.50
CA TYR A 42 5.31 7.74 -4.87
C TYR A 42 6.05 6.94 -5.94
N ASN A 43 6.27 5.64 -5.72
CA ASN A 43 7.09 4.82 -6.61
C ASN A 43 6.38 4.44 -7.91
N CYS A 44 5.04 4.40 -7.90
CA CYS A 44 4.23 4.01 -9.05
C CYS A 44 3.49 5.20 -9.68
N VAL A 45 3.83 6.45 -9.33
CA VAL A 45 3.09 7.66 -9.71
C VAL A 45 2.76 7.72 -11.21
N PHE A 46 3.73 7.37 -12.05
CA PHE A 46 3.58 7.42 -13.51
C PHE A 46 2.49 6.47 -14.00
N ASN A 47 2.42 5.26 -13.45
CA ASN A 47 1.47 4.22 -13.87
C ASN A 47 0.07 4.43 -13.27
N LEU A 48 -0.01 5.15 -12.14
CA LEU A 48 -1.25 5.35 -11.39
C LEU A 48 -2.01 6.62 -11.76
N LYS A 49 -1.31 7.66 -12.21
CA LYS A 49 -1.94 8.96 -12.50
C LYS A 49 -2.86 8.87 -13.71
N LYS A 50 -4.10 9.35 -13.58
CA LYS A 50 -5.11 9.29 -14.67
C LYS A 50 -4.71 10.04 -15.93
N SER A 51 -3.90 11.09 -15.78
CA SER A 51 -3.39 11.88 -16.91
C SER A 51 -2.41 11.10 -17.80
N ASN A 52 -1.89 9.99 -17.30
CA ASN A 52 -0.87 9.21 -18.00
C ASN A 52 -1.49 8.03 -18.75
N PRO A 53 -0.82 7.55 -19.81
CA PRO A 53 -1.22 6.32 -20.50
C PRO A 53 -1.40 5.14 -19.54
N ASP A 54 -2.32 4.23 -19.85
CA ASP A 54 -2.51 2.98 -19.09
C ASP A 54 -1.43 1.97 -19.48
N THR A 55 -0.22 2.21 -18.99
CA THR A 55 0.93 1.33 -19.20
C THR A 55 1.28 0.60 -17.90
N PRO A 56 1.49 -0.72 -17.94
CA PRO A 56 1.92 -1.45 -16.76
C PRO A 56 3.34 -1.04 -16.35
N PRO A 57 3.65 -1.03 -15.03
CA PRO A 57 5.00 -0.77 -14.55
C PRO A 57 6.00 -1.83 -15.06
N PRO A 58 7.26 -1.44 -15.33
CA PRO A 58 8.32 -2.40 -15.63
C PRO A 58 8.49 -3.42 -14.49
N ARG A 59 8.46 -4.72 -14.81
CA ARG A 59 8.47 -5.80 -13.79
C ARG A 59 9.69 -5.80 -12.86
N GLY A 60 10.85 -5.38 -13.37
CA GLY A 60 12.09 -5.22 -12.59
C GLY A 60 12.30 -3.82 -12.01
N GLY A 61 11.38 -2.89 -12.27
CA GLY A 61 11.47 -1.50 -11.83
C GLY A 61 11.10 -1.32 -10.35
N LEU A 62 11.44 -0.14 -9.83
CA LEU A 62 11.20 0.24 -8.42
C LEU A 62 9.75 0.05 -7.98
N CYS A 63 8.78 0.47 -8.80
CA CYS A 63 7.35 0.28 -8.52
C CYS A 63 7.01 -1.20 -8.25
N CYS A 64 7.46 -2.11 -9.12
CA CYS A 64 7.14 -3.53 -8.96
C CYS A 64 7.92 -4.21 -7.85
N ASN A 65 9.13 -3.76 -7.53
CA ASN A 65 9.86 -4.24 -6.36
C ASN A 65 9.11 -3.91 -5.07
N VAL A 66 8.66 -2.66 -4.92
CA VAL A 66 7.83 -2.23 -3.77
C VAL A 66 6.53 -3.02 -3.71
N VAL A 67 5.81 -3.17 -4.85
CA VAL A 67 4.57 -3.95 -4.89
C VAL A 67 4.80 -5.40 -4.45
N ARG A 68 5.93 -6.01 -4.83
CA ARG A 68 6.28 -7.39 -4.45
C ARG A 68 6.63 -7.52 -2.97
N GLU A 69 7.38 -6.57 -2.41
CA GLU A 69 7.67 -6.52 -0.97
C GLU A 69 6.39 -6.43 -0.15
N LEU A 70 5.47 -5.54 -0.56
CA LEU A 70 4.17 -5.41 0.09
C LEU A 70 3.29 -6.65 -0.15
N ARG A 71 3.32 -7.26 -1.35
CA ARG A 71 2.55 -8.48 -1.68
C ARG A 71 2.98 -9.69 -0.86
N GLY A 72 4.26 -9.81 -0.52
CA GLY A 72 4.81 -10.91 0.29
C GLY A 72 4.15 -11.06 1.65
N THR A 73 3.44 -10.03 2.12
CA THR A 73 2.77 -10.05 3.42
C THR A 73 1.27 -10.35 3.35
N LYS A 74 0.51 -9.91 2.32
CA LYS A 74 -0.97 -10.04 2.29
C LYS A 74 -1.57 -10.07 0.88
N GLY A 75 -2.42 -11.06 0.58
CA GLY A 75 -3.06 -11.24 -0.73
C GLY A 75 -4.00 -10.13 -1.20
N ASN A 76 -4.47 -9.25 -0.31
CA ASN A 76 -5.42 -8.15 -0.56
C ASN A 76 -4.83 -6.74 -0.38
N MET A 77 -3.49 -6.61 -0.33
CA MET A 77 -2.82 -5.34 -0.01
C MET A 77 -3.22 -4.19 -0.95
N MET A 78 -3.21 -4.41 -2.27
CA MET A 78 -3.57 -3.36 -3.23
C MET A 78 -5.03 -2.92 -3.11
N LYS A 79 -5.96 -3.84 -2.79
CA LYS A 79 -7.36 -3.50 -2.50
C LYS A 79 -7.50 -2.69 -1.22
N CYS A 80 -6.68 -2.98 -0.21
CA CYS A 80 -6.63 -2.22 1.03
C CYS A 80 -6.09 -0.80 0.78
N ILE A 81 -4.98 -0.66 0.05
CA ILE A 81 -4.41 0.63 -0.34
C ILE A 81 -5.43 1.46 -1.12
N ALA A 82 -6.11 0.86 -2.10
CA ALA A 82 -7.19 1.49 -2.85
C ALA A 82 -8.30 2.12 -1.96
N LYS A 83 -8.58 1.53 -0.80
CA LYS A 83 -9.56 2.06 0.16
C LYS A 83 -9.02 3.21 0.99
N LEU A 84 -7.72 3.27 1.25
CA LEU A 84 -7.06 4.35 2.01
C LEU A 84 -6.85 5.64 1.20
N LEU A 85 -7.15 5.66 -0.10
CA LEU A 85 -7.05 6.89 -0.87
C LEU A 85 -8.07 7.93 -0.38
N THR A 86 -7.59 9.15 -0.19
CA THR A 86 -8.44 10.32 0.04
C THR A 86 -9.28 10.65 -1.20
N LYS A 87 -10.22 11.58 -1.08
CA LYS A 87 -11.02 12.01 -2.23
C LYS A 87 -10.14 12.67 -3.30
N GLU A 88 -9.20 13.49 -2.88
CA GLU A 88 -8.25 14.22 -3.73
C GLU A 88 -7.30 13.22 -4.42
N GLU A 89 -6.81 12.20 -3.71
CA GLU A 89 -6.00 11.14 -4.29
C GLU A 89 -6.80 10.33 -5.34
N LYS A 90 -8.10 10.09 -5.12
CA LYS A 90 -8.97 9.41 -6.10
C LYS A 90 -9.29 10.26 -7.32
N GLU A 91 -9.16 11.58 -7.23
CA GLU A 91 -9.27 12.45 -8.40
C GLU A 91 -8.03 12.31 -9.28
N GLN A 92 -6.84 12.27 -8.66
CA GLN A 92 -5.55 12.22 -9.36
C GLN A 92 -5.16 10.82 -9.86
N TYR A 93 -5.43 9.79 -9.06
CA TYR A 93 -4.98 8.42 -9.30
C TYR A 93 -6.13 7.48 -9.66
N ASP A 94 -5.85 6.53 -10.52
CA ASP A 94 -6.81 5.51 -10.95
C ASP A 94 -6.83 4.32 -9.97
N VAL A 95 -7.94 4.18 -9.27
CA VAL A 95 -8.18 3.10 -8.30
C VAL A 95 -8.06 1.72 -8.94
N THR A 96 -8.50 1.58 -10.20
CA THR A 96 -8.44 0.30 -10.94
C THR A 96 -7.00 -0.08 -11.22
N ARG A 97 -6.17 0.88 -11.61
CA ARG A 97 -4.73 0.67 -11.85
C ARG A 97 -4.00 0.25 -10.57
N ILE A 98 -4.32 0.89 -9.43
CA ILE A 98 -3.79 0.48 -8.12
C ILE A 98 -4.11 -0.98 -7.81
N GLN A 99 -5.35 -1.42 -8.06
CA GLN A 99 -5.76 -2.79 -7.80
C GLN A 99 -5.07 -3.81 -8.72
N LYS A 100 -4.75 -3.43 -9.96
CA LYS A 100 -4.06 -4.26 -10.96
C LYS A 100 -2.56 -4.38 -10.75
N LEU A 101 -1.91 -3.48 -9.99
CA LEU A 101 -0.48 -3.55 -9.69
C LEU A 101 -0.02 -4.96 -9.25
N LYS A 102 -0.85 -5.69 -8.49
CA LYS A 102 -0.55 -7.05 -8.05
C LYS A 102 -0.33 -8.03 -9.23
N SER A 103 -1.18 -7.98 -10.25
CA SER A 103 -1.06 -8.81 -11.44
C SER A 103 0.05 -8.31 -12.35
N ASP A 104 0.17 -6.99 -12.51
CA ASP A 104 1.09 -6.38 -13.48
C ASP A 104 2.56 -6.58 -13.04
N CYS A 105 2.80 -6.53 -11.72
CA CYS A 105 4.08 -6.81 -11.10
C CYS A 105 4.29 -8.28 -10.72
N SER A 106 3.40 -9.19 -11.15
CA SER A 106 3.64 -10.61 -10.95
C SER A 106 4.77 -11.07 -11.86
N LEU A 107 5.73 -11.79 -11.29
CA LEU A 107 6.71 -12.55 -12.07
C LEU A 107 5.97 -13.73 -12.69
N GLY A 108 5.32 -13.53 -13.83
CA GLY A 108 5.02 -14.65 -14.73
C GLY A 108 6.33 -15.39 -15.02
N ARG A 109 6.25 -16.71 -15.22
CA ARG A 109 7.41 -17.55 -15.60
C ARG A 109 8.17 -16.82 -16.71
N SER A 110 9.42 -16.47 -16.44
CA SER A 110 10.24 -15.57 -17.26
C SER A 110 10.08 -15.86 -18.75
N SER A 111 9.53 -14.90 -19.49
CA SER A 111 9.81 -14.74 -20.90
C SER A 111 10.46 -13.36 -21.06
N SER A 112 11.79 -13.38 -20.92
CA SER A 112 12.74 -12.59 -21.72
C SER A 112 12.42 -11.11 -21.97
N SER A 113 13.04 -10.22 -21.18
CA SER A 113 13.50 -8.93 -21.70
C SER A 113 14.77 -9.19 -22.51
N LEU A 114 14.58 -9.56 -23.78
CA LEU A 114 15.58 -9.35 -24.82
C LEU A 114 15.06 -8.19 -25.66
N ASP A 115 15.26 -6.96 -25.18
CA ASP A 115 15.32 -5.82 -26.08
C ASP A 115 16.81 -5.47 -26.17
N GLU A 116 17.46 -6.11 -27.13
CA GLU A 116 18.73 -5.68 -27.67
C GLU A 116 18.61 -4.21 -28.06
N VAL A 117 19.44 -3.38 -27.43
CA VAL A 117 19.85 -2.10 -28.00
C VAL A 117 20.63 -2.45 -29.26
N LYS A 118 19.95 -2.48 -30.41
CA LYS A 118 20.60 -2.62 -31.70
C LYS A 118 21.28 -1.31 -32.07
N SER A 119 22.61 -1.43 -32.19
CA SER A 119 23.57 -0.44 -32.67
C SER A 119 23.28 0.10 -34.07
#